data_AF-X1N7J5-F1
#
_entry.id   AF-X1N7J5-F1
#
_cell.length_a   1.000
_cell.length_b   1.000
_cell.length_c   1.000
_cell.angle_alpha   90.00
_cell.angle_beta   90.00
_cell.angle_gamma   90.00
#
_symmetry.space_group_name_H-M   'P 1'
#
loop_
_entity.id
_entity.type
_entity.pdbx_description
1 polymer ?
#
loop_
_entity_poly.entity_id
_entity_poly.type
_entity_poly.pdbx_seq_one_letter_code
_entity_poly.pdbx_strand_id
1 'polypeptide(L)'
;FNNELSVDVTIYSTYPTKAGRDLLITEVYYHTHPNIKNEFIALYNPTNQSVNLSGWYITNQPLKQRGKQTKIIFPENTMISPEDWLYVTQNASAYLWETGKKPDFEYKTDSDDNVPEMDTDKTVTLSNAGGMVALKDWYNHTIDMIVYGESDYNIGYN
;
A
#
# COMPACT_ATOMS: atom_id res chain seq x y z
N PHE A 1 27.12 -46.56 9.79
CA PHE A 1 27.19 -45.26 10.49
C PHE A 1 26.15 -44.36 9.87
N ASN A 2 25.06 -44.12 10.58
CA ASN A 2 24.05 -43.18 10.12
C ASN A 2 24.50 -41.80 10.62
N ASN A 3 24.73 -40.87 9.69
CA ASN A 3 25.00 -39.49 10.05
C ASN A 3 23.70 -38.87 10.54
N GLU A 4 23.52 -38.81 11.86
CA GLU A 4 22.52 -37.94 12.47
C GLU A 4 23.11 -36.53 12.52
N LEU A 5 22.77 -35.73 11.50
CA LEU A 5 23.06 -34.30 11.48
C LEU A 5 21.79 -33.58 11.95
N SER A 6 21.81 -33.07 13.17
CA SER A 6 20.77 -32.17 13.66
C SER A 6 21.12 -30.74 13.25
N VAL A 7 20.14 -30.02 12.70
CA VAL A 7 20.23 -28.57 12.46
C VAL A 7 19.10 -27.90 13.21
N ASP A 8 19.41 -26.78 13.87
CA ASP A 8 18.38 -25.97 14.51
C ASP A 8 17.59 -25.22 13.45
N VAL A 9 16.28 -25.41 13.44
CA VAL A 9 15.34 -24.65 12.59
C VAL A 9 14.61 -23.66 13.48
N THR A 10 14.81 -22.36 13.23
CA THR A 10 14.03 -21.29 13.89
C THR A 10 12.90 -20.85 12.97
N ILE A 11 11.67 -20.97 13.46
CA ILE A 11 10.48 -20.48 12.77
C ILE A 11 10.18 -19.07 13.30
N TYR A 12 10.28 -18.07 12.43
CA TYR A 12 9.85 -16.72 12.74
C TYR A 12 8.39 -16.53 12.30
N SER A 13 7.57 -15.95 13.16
CA SER A 13 6.22 -15.52 12.75
C SER A 13 6.37 -14.40 11.72
N THR A 14 5.84 -14.63 10.53
CA THR A 14 5.79 -13.62 9.47
C THR A 14 4.47 -12.85 9.48
N TYR A 15 3.51 -13.24 10.33
CA TYR A 15 2.25 -12.53 10.41
C TYR A 15 2.43 -11.13 10.99
N PRO A 16 1.72 -10.13 10.44
CA PRO A 16 1.71 -8.78 10.98
C PRO A 16 1.12 -8.77 12.39
N THR A 17 1.46 -7.75 13.17
CA THR A 17 0.92 -7.56 14.52
C THR A 17 -0.61 -7.43 14.46
N LYS A 18 -1.29 -7.57 15.61
CA LYS A 18 -2.74 -7.33 15.67
C LYS A 18 -3.07 -5.95 15.11
N ALA A 19 -2.38 -4.91 15.58
CA ALA A 19 -2.60 -3.55 15.11
C ALA A 19 -2.34 -3.41 13.60
N GLY A 20 -1.29 -4.05 13.08
CA GLY A 20 -1.00 -4.02 11.65
C GLY A 20 -2.06 -4.69 10.78
N ARG A 21 -2.73 -5.73 11.28
CA ARG A 21 -3.85 -6.39 10.57
C ARG A 21 -5.12 -5.56 10.52
N ASP A 22 -5.26 -4.62 11.45
CA ASP A 22 -6.46 -3.80 11.60
C ASP A 22 -6.36 -2.48 10.81
N LEU A 23 -5.26 -2.25 10.07
CA LEU A 23 -5.15 -1.11 9.15
C LEU A 23 -6.12 -1.25 7.99
N LEU A 24 -6.74 -0.12 7.61
CA LEU A 24 -7.78 -0.07 6.59
C LEU A 24 -7.35 0.84 5.44
N ILE A 25 -7.69 0.45 4.21
CA ILE A 25 -7.80 1.40 3.11
C ILE A 25 -9.18 2.06 3.24
N THR A 26 -9.22 3.37 3.46
CA THR A 26 -10.50 4.07 3.63
C THR A 26 -10.93 4.82 2.39
N GLU A 27 -9.98 5.22 1.55
CA GLU A 27 -10.27 5.97 0.32
C GLU A 27 -9.35 5.51 -0.81
N VAL A 28 -9.93 5.40 -2.02
CA VAL A 28 -9.21 5.21 -3.27
C VAL A 28 -9.79 6.19 -4.28
N TYR A 29 -9.07 7.26 -4.56
CA TYR A 29 -9.44 8.24 -5.56
C TYR A 29 -8.76 7.91 -6.88
N TYR A 30 -9.47 7.15 -7.72
CA TYR A 30 -8.93 6.60 -8.97
C TYR A 30 -9.35 7.38 -10.21
N HIS A 31 -10.39 8.20 -10.14
CA HIS A 31 -10.96 8.91 -11.29
C HIS A 31 -10.70 10.41 -11.17
N THR A 32 -9.49 10.82 -11.55
CA THR A 32 -9.06 12.22 -11.45
C THR A 32 -9.75 13.10 -12.49
N HIS A 33 -9.90 14.39 -12.17
CA HIS A 33 -10.27 15.38 -13.18
C HIS A 33 -9.23 15.35 -14.32
N PRO A 34 -9.66 15.51 -15.59
CA PRO A 34 -8.74 15.49 -16.72
C PRO A 34 -7.53 16.43 -16.49
N ASN A 35 -6.33 15.87 -16.61
CA ASN A 35 -5.03 16.54 -16.44
C ASN A 35 -4.57 16.89 -15.02
N ILE A 36 -5.33 16.57 -13.96
CA ILE A 36 -4.94 16.91 -12.58
C ILE A 36 -4.02 15.85 -11.95
N LYS A 37 -4.12 14.57 -12.36
CA LYS A 37 -3.21 13.47 -11.92
C LYS A 37 -3.02 13.41 -10.38
N ASN A 38 -4.09 13.63 -9.62
CA ASN A 38 -4.11 13.56 -8.15
C ASN A 38 -4.70 12.24 -7.64
N GLU A 39 -4.42 11.12 -8.30
CA GLU A 39 -4.83 9.79 -7.79
C GLU A 39 -4.27 9.63 -6.39
N PHE A 40 -5.10 9.23 -5.42
CA PHE A 40 -4.63 9.04 -4.04
C PHE A 40 -5.28 7.86 -3.36
N ILE A 41 -4.60 7.38 -2.33
CA ILE A 41 -5.03 6.29 -1.46
C ILE A 41 -4.86 6.76 -0.01
N ALA A 42 -5.90 6.59 0.81
CA ALA A 42 -5.84 6.89 2.23
C ALA A 42 -5.84 5.60 3.04
N LEU A 43 -4.90 5.49 3.97
CA LEU A 43 -4.85 4.45 4.99
C LEU A 43 -5.30 5.03 6.33
N TYR A 44 -5.98 4.22 7.13
CA TYR A 44 -6.38 4.58 8.49
C TYR A 44 -5.92 3.53 9.49
N ASN A 45 -5.41 4.01 10.62
CA ASN A 45 -5.11 3.18 11.78
C ASN A 45 -6.20 3.34 12.84
N PRO A 46 -7.20 2.43 12.93
CA PRO A 46 -8.25 2.50 13.94
C PRO A 46 -7.78 2.06 15.34
N THR A 47 -6.51 1.69 15.50
CA THR A 47 -6.01 1.06 16.72
C THR A 47 -5.38 2.10 17.65
N ASN A 48 -5.14 1.70 18.89
CA ASN A 48 -4.46 2.53 19.89
C ASN A 48 -2.93 2.36 19.88
N GLN A 49 -2.35 1.76 18.84
CA GLN A 49 -0.91 1.52 18.71
C GLN A 49 -0.40 2.06 17.38
N SER A 50 0.79 2.64 17.37
CA SER A 50 1.46 2.99 16.12
C SER A 50 1.81 1.72 15.35
N VAL A 51 1.65 1.76 14.03
CA VAL A 51 2.04 0.66 13.14
C VAL A 51 3.23 1.09 12.29
N ASN A 52 4.25 0.23 12.24
CA ASN A 52 5.41 0.43 11.36
C ASN A 52 5.11 -0.16 9.98
N LEU A 53 5.16 0.70 8.97
CA LEU A 53 4.89 0.39 7.56
C LEU A 53 6.17 0.22 6.74
N SER A 54 7.35 0.24 7.33
CA SER A 54 8.63 0.11 6.61
C SER A 54 8.62 -1.13 5.70
N GLY A 55 8.82 -0.91 4.40
CA GLY A 55 8.81 -1.98 3.38
C GLY A 55 7.45 -2.61 3.10
N TRP A 56 6.36 -2.15 3.74
CA TRP A 56 5.00 -2.43 3.30
C TRP A 56 4.75 -1.73 1.98
N TYR A 57 3.75 -2.19 1.24
CA TYR A 57 3.50 -1.65 -0.09
C TYR A 57 2.04 -1.73 -0.49
N ILE A 58 1.70 -0.88 -1.45
CA ILE A 58 0.41 -0.89 -2.13
C ILE A 58 0.61 -1.44 -3.54
N THR A 59 -0.33 -2.27 -4.00
CA THR A 59 -0.33 -2.83 -5.36
C THR A 59 -1.71 -2.82 -5.99
N ASN A 60 -1.76 -2.62 -7.31
CA ASN A 60 -2.97 -2.80 -8.11
C ASN A 60 -3.10 -4.21 -8.73
N GLN A 61 -2.19 -5.14 -8.38
CA GLN A 61 -2.15 -6.50 -8.93
C GLN A 61 -2.04 -7.57 -7.82
N PRO A 62 -2.85 -7.50 -6.76
CA PRO A 62 -2.64 -8.28 -5.54
C PRO A 62 -2.64 -9.80 -5.73
N LEU A 63 -3.28 -10.29 -6.80
CA LEU A 63 -3.39 -11.71 -7.14
C LEU A 63 -2.16 -12.26 -7.88
N LYS A 64 -1.24 -11.41 -8.36
CA LYS A 64 0.02 -11.86 -8.95
C LYS A 64 0.99 -12.32 -7.86
N GLN A 65 1.93 -13.19 -8.23
CA GLN A 65 3.09 -13.52 -7.40
C GLN A 65 3.85 -12.23 -7.02
N ARG A 66 4.36 -12.13 -5.78
CA ARG A 66 5.03 -10.93 -5.22
C ARG A 66 6.03 -10.27 -6.18
N GLY A 67 6.89 -11.05 -6.84
CA GLY A 67 7.90 -10.53 -7.78
C GLY A 67 7.31 -9.96 -9.09
N LYS A 68 6.08 -10.32 -9.42
CA LYS A 68 5.36 -9.87 -10.64
C LYS A 68 4.40 -8.71 -10.38
N GLN A 69 4.07 -8.43 -9.13
CA GLN A 69 3.29 -7.26 -8.74
C GLN A 69 4.03 -5.96 -9.11
N THR A 70 3.26 -4.92 -9.40
CA THR A 70 3.65 -3.51 -9.36
C THR A 70 3.56 -3.04 -7.90
N LYS A 71 4.47 -2.19 -7.43
CA LYS A 71 4.50 -1.78 -6.01
C LYS A 71 4.83 -0.30 -5.88
N ILE A 72 4.12 0.38 -4.99
CA ILE A 72 4.59 1.60 -4.32
C ILE A 72 4.87 1.22 -2.87
N ILE A 73 6.10 1.44 -2.41
CA ILE A 73 6.68 0.85 -1.21
C ILE A 73 6.95 1.98 -0.23
N PHE A 74 6.50 1.80 1.02
CA PHE A 74 6.77 2.74 2.08
C PHE A 74 8.25 2.71 2.47
N PRO A 75 8.91 3.88 2.55
CA PRO A 75 10.31 3.95 2.93
C PRO A 75 10.52 3.49 4.38
N GLU A 76 11.77 3.24 4.72
CA GLU A 76 12.17 2.88 6.08
C GLU A 76 11.74 3.95 7.10
N ASN A 77 11.39 3.51 8.30
CA ASN A 77 10.88 4.32 9.41
C ASN A 77 9.52 4.99 9.16
N THR A 78 8.74 4.52 8.19
CA THR A 78 7.35 4.97 8.02
C THR A 78 6.48 4.44 9.16
N MET A 79 5.83 5.35 9.88
CA MET A 79 4.93 5.04 10.98
C MET A 79 3.56 5.67 10.74
N ILE A 80 2.49 4.93 10.99
CA ILE A 80 1.15 5.50 11.13
C ILE A 80 0.77 5.55 12.62
N SER A 81 0.39 6.72 13.10
CA SER A 81 0.03 6.94 14.50
C SER A 81 -1.30 6.27 14.86
N PRO A 82 -1.60 6.06 16.16
CA PRO A 82 -2.92 5.64 16.59
C PRO A 82 -4.00 6.62 16.12
N GLU A 83 -5.14 6.08 15.67
CA GLU A 83 -6.32 6.86 15.27
C GLU A 83 -6.06 7.92 14.19
N ASP A 84 -5.05 7.68 13.35
CA ASP A 84 -4.57 8.65 12.36
C ASP A 84 -4.66 8.13 10.92
N TRP A 85 -4.64 9.06 9.97
CA TRP A 85 -4.64 8.79 8.53
C TRP A 85 -3.26 8.99 7.92
N LEU A 86 -3.02 8.28 6.82
CA LEU A 86 -1.85 8.45 5.97
C LEU A 86 -2.30 8.50 4.52
N TYR A 87 -1.96 9.58 3.82
CA TYR A 87 -2.35 9.87 2.44
C TYR A 87 -1.17 9.71 1.48
N VAL A 88 -1.35 8.87 0.47
CA VAL A 88 -0.38 8.60 -0.59
C VAL A 88 -0.97 9.09 -1.92
N THR A 89 -0.27 9.99 -2.63
CA THR A 89 -0.75 10.55 -3.90
C THR A 89 0.22 10.37 -5.05
N GLN A 90 -0.27 10.41 -6.28
CA GLN A 90 0.56 10.40 -7.48
C GLN A 90 1.40 11.69 -7.63
N ASN A 91 0.85 12.82 -7.16
CA ASN A 91 1.41 14.16 -7.30
C ASN A 91 0.92 15.04 -6.13
N ALA A 92 1.84 15.48 -5.28
CA ALA A 92 1.59 16.28 -4.10
C ALA A 92 1.05 17.68 -4.42
N SER A 93 1.64 18.37 -5.40
CA SER A 93 1.21 19.70 -5.81
C SER A 93 -0.26 19.72 -6.27
N ALA A 94 -0.67 18.74 -7.07
CA ALA A 94 -2.04 18.61 -7.55
C ALA A 94 -3.01 18.19 -6.43
N TYR A 95 -2.58 17.30 -5.53
CA TYR A 95 -3.37 16.93 -4.35
C TYR A 95 -3.63 18.15 -3.44
N LEU A 96 -2.60 18.95 -3.18
CA LEU A 96 -2.73 20.19 -2.39
C LEU A 96 -3.68 21.18 -3.04
N TRP A 97 -3.59 21.36 -4.37
CA TRP A 97 -4.47 22.24 -5.10
C TRP A 97 -5.95 21.86 -4.97
N GLU A 98 -6.28 20.58 -5.10
CA GLU A 98 -7.67 20.09 -5.07
C GLU A 98 -8.24 19.99 -3.66
N THR A 99 -7.42 19.57 -2.69
CA THR A 99 -7.90 19.24 -1.33
C THR A 99 -7.63 20.34 -0.30
N GLY A 100 -6.71 21.26 -0.60
CA GLY A 100 -6.19 22.23 0.36
C GLY A 100 -5.30 21.62 1.45
N LYS A 101 -4.91 20.34 1.34
CA LYS A 101 -4.08 19.62 2.32
C LYS A 101 -2.84 19.05 1.65
N LYS A 102 -1.72 18.95 2.38
CA LYS A 102 -0.55 18.20 1.92
C LYS A 102 -0.76 16.70 2.15
N PRO A 103 -0.33 15.82 1.22
CA PRO A 103 -0.28 14.39 1.46
C PRO A 103 0.92 14.04 2.37
N ASP A 104 0.96 12.82 2.86
CA ASP A 104 2.11 12.29 3.61
C ASP A 104 3.21 11.78 2.66
N PHE A 105 2.83 11.27 1.49
CA PHE A 105 3.76 10.78 0.48
C PHE A 105 3.30 11.06 -0.95
N GLU A 106 4.27 11.16 -1.86
CA GLU A 106 4.04 11.02 -3.29
C GLU A 106 4.81 9.84 -3.90
N TYR A 107 4.38 9.32 -5.06
CA TYR A 107 4.95 8.07 -5.62
C TYR A 107 5.32 8.10 -7.10
N LYS A 108 5.12 9.20 -7.82
CA LYS A 108 5.30 9.21 -9.29
C LYS A 108 5.80 10.52 -9.87
N THR A 109 5.39 11.65 -9.33
CA THR A 109 5.88 12.95 -9.77
C THR A 109 6.38 13.69 -8.56
N ASP A 110 7.70 13.80 -8.44
CA ASP A 110 8.37 14.66 -7.46
C ASP A 110 7.97 16.11 -7.75
N SER A 111 6.97 16.56 -7.00
CA SER A 111 6.21 17.78 -7.29
C SER A 111 6.20 18.75 -6.11
N ASP A 112 6.59 18.30 -4.93
CA ASP A 112 6.85 19.15 -3.76
C ASP A 112 8.02 18.57 -2.96
N ASP A 113 9.18 19.25 -2.98
CA ASP A 113 10.40 18.86 -2.26
C ASP A 113 10.21 18.59 -0.74
N ASN A 114 9.08 19.02 -0.16
CA ASN A 114 8.76 18.80 1.25
C ASN A 114 7.87 17.58 1.50
N VAL A 115 7.43 16.89 0.45
CA VAL A 115 6.65 15.66 0.55
C VAL A 115 7.58 14.47 0.29
N PRO A 116 7.69 13.53 1.25
CA PRO A 116 8.50 12.34 1.05
C PRO A 116 8.06 11.47 -0.14
N GLU A 117 9.05 10.91 -0.83
CA GLU A 117 8.84 9.98 -1.95
C GLU A 117 8.68 8.53 -1.47
N MET A 118 7.79 7.79 -2.13
CA MET A 118 7.72 6.34 -2.02
C MET A 118 8.66 5.67 -3.03
N ASP A 119 9.22 4.54 -2.63
CA ASP A 119 9.94 3.67 -3.55
C ASP A 119 8.97 2.99 -4.52
N THR A 120 9.41 2.73 -5.75
CA THR A 120 8.56 2.05 -6.76
C THR A 120 9.23 0.84 -7.39
N ASP A 121 8.47 -0.25 -7.52
CA ASP A 121 8.81 -1.41 -8.34
C ASP A 121 7.78 -1.53 -9.45
N LYS A 122 8.14 -0.99 -10.63
CA LYS A 122 7.27 -0.76 -11.80
C LYS A 122 6.19 0.29 -11.54
N THR A 123 5.64 0.84 -12.62
CA THR A 123 4.61 1.87 -12.53
C THR A 123 3.29 1.31 -12.00
N VAL A 124 2.81 1.84 -10.87
CA VAL A 124 1.43 1.66 -10.40
C VAL A 124 0.54 2.73 -11.04
N THR A 125 -0.64 2.32 -11.52
CA THR A 125 -1.67 3.20 -12.09
C THR A 125 -3.04 2.68 -11.67
N LEU A 126 -3.94 3.56 -11.28
CA LEU A 126 -5.32 3.18 -11.00
C LEU A 126 -6.12 3.29 -12.31
N SER A 127 -6.87 2.24 -12.65
CA SER A 127 -7.71 2.23 -13.86
C SER A 127 -8.99 3.02 -13.61
N ASN A 128 -9.37 3.89 -14.56
CA ASN A 128 -10.64 4.62 -14.52
C ASN A 128 -11.89 3.72 -14.68
N ALA A 129 -11.74 2.52 -15.23
CA ALA A 129 -12.85 1.57 -15.42
C ALA A 129 -13.11 0.70 -14.17
N GLY A 130 -12.18 0.68 -13.23
CA GLY A 130 -12.19 -0.24 -12.10
C GLY A 130 -10.93 -1.10 -12.01
N GLY A 131 -10.73 -1.69 -10.84
CA GLY A 131 -9.59 -2.54 -10.56
C GLY A 131 -9.56 -3.00 -9.11
N MET A 132 -8.37 -3.36 -8.65
CA MET A 132 -8.12 -3.76 -7.26
C MET A 132 -6.98 -2.91 -6.71
N VAL A 133 -7.03 -2.61 -5.42
CA VAL A 133 -5.93 -2.02 -4.65
C VAL A 133 -5.79 -2.83 -3.39
N ALA A 134 -4.57 -3.22 -3.02
CA ALA A 134 -4.32 -3.88 -1.76
C ALA A 134 -3.14 -3.26 -1.02
N LEU A 135 -3.29 -3.18 0.30
CA LEU A 135 -2.20 -2.94 1.24
C LEU A 135 -1.61 -4.30 1.62
N LYS A 136 -0.30 -4.43 1.48
CA LYS A 136 0.44 -5.64 1.78
C LYS A 136 1.62 -5.34 2.70
N ASP A 137 1.86 -6.25 3.64
CA ASP A 137 3.08 -6.19 4.44
C ASP A 137 4.31 -6.62 3.63
N TRP A 138 5.50 -6.47 4.22
CA TRP A 138 6.76 -6.79 3.55
C TRP A 138 6.88 -8.28 3.15
N TYR A 139 6.18 -9.17 3.85
CA TYR A 139 6.07 -10.60 3.59
C TYR A 139 5.01 -10.97 2.53
N ASN A 140 4.31 -9.99 1.94
CA ASN A 140 3.23 -10.16 0.95
C ASN A 140 1.92 -10.74 1.52
N HIS A 141 1.70 -10.69 2.83
CA HIS A 141 0.35 -10.88 3.37
C HIS A 141 -0.52 -9.69 2.96
N THR A 142 -1.73 -9.96 2.47
CA THR A 142 -2.73 -8.92 2.25
C THR A 142 -3.30 -8.51 3.60
N ILE A 143 -3.21 -7.22 3.90
CA ILE A 143 -3.79 -6.60 5.09
C ILE A 143 -5.22 -6.21 4.80
N ASP A 144 -5.39 -5.43 3.73
CA ASP A 144 -6.69 -4.99 3.24
C ASP A 144 -6.67 -4.89 1.72
N MET A 145 -7.84 -5.02 1.10
CA MET A 145 -8.02 -4.97 -0.33
C MET A 145 -9.38 -4.40 -0.71
N ILE A 146 -9.37 -3.43 -1.61
CA ILE A 146 -10.56 -2.84 -2.21
C ILE A 146 -10.63 -3.27 -3.68
N VAL A 147 -11.83 -3.61 -4.12
CA VAL A 147 -12.20 -3.76 -5.53
C VAL A 147 -13.16 -2.63 -5.87
N TYR A 148 -12.93 -1.94 -6.98
CA TYR A 148 -13.65 -0.72 -7.32
C TYR A 148 -14.00 -0.66 -8.81
N GLY A 149 -14.90 0.26 -9.18
CA GLY A 149 -15.42 0.41 -10.54
C GLY A 149 -16.23 -0.81 -11.00
N GLU A 150 -16.13 -1.16 -12.28
CA GLU A 150 -16.84 -2.30 -12.89
C GLU A 150 -16.12 -3.64 -12.67
N SER A 151 -15.14 -3.70 -11.77
CA SER A 151 -14.41 -4.93 -11.48
C SER A 151 -15.18 -5.83 -10.52
N ASP A 152 -15.44 -7.06 -10.94
CA ASP A 152 -15.98 -8.09 -10.08
C ASP A 152 -14.85 -8.90 -9.43
N TYR A 153 -14.94 -9.13 -8.12
CA TYR A 153 -14.09 -10.08 -7.42
C TYR A 153 -14.65 -11.50 -7.59
N ASN A 154 -14.59 -12.05 -8.81
CA ASN A 154 -14.85 -13.45 -9.03
C ASN A 154 -13.55 -14.24 -8.83
N ILE A 155 -13.36 -14.83 -7.65
CA ILE A 155 -12.32 -15.84 -7.43
C ILE A 155 -12.73 -17.09 -8.23
N GLY A 156 -12.39 -17.13 -9.51
CA GLY A 156 -12.46 -18.34 -10.31
C GLY A 156 -11.39 -19.31 -9.84
N TYR A 157 -11.76 -20.24 -8.95
CA TYR A 157 -11.08 -21.53 -8.94
C TYR A 157 -11.57 -22.30 -10.17
N ASN A 158 -10.77 -22.33 -11.23
CA ASN A 158 -10.80 -23.39 -12.24
C ASN A 158 -9.50 -24.18 -12.13
#